data_AF-A0A2M7VC49-F1
#
_entry.id   AF-A0A2M7VC49-F1
#
_cell.length_a   1.000
_cell.length_b   1.000
_cell.length_c   1.000
_cell.angle_alpha   90.00
_cell.angle_beta   90.00
_cell.angle_gamma   90.00
#
_symmetry.space_group_name_H-M   'P 1'
#
loop_
_entity.id
_entity.type
_entity.pdbx_description
1 polymer ?
#
loop_
_entity_poly.entity_id
_entity_poly.type
_entity_poly.pdbx_seq_one_letter_code
_entity_poly.pdbx_strand_id
1 'polypeptide(L)'
;MDYFRKLHMIFLSLQELGELWRASMFGDVILEMFEKGYSPRDRTKLEIVTDSVSLKRNKQKEDIEIFIAISMCISFFGEDNSKIGFPLIDSFSPKDSKISSLQDLKNVSKENHLTDFAIFYDDKILEFQLKQYKKEITTDKLLTEMIGTIKKYGYTLGTTNIIFNLQGNGPPFNEYELDFGKIHREIKKIINPNTTGHVYIKYNEQNKYSIMIDVYPKLGKHQVPHSLNLLKSMFREI
;
A
#
# COMPACT_ATOMS: atom_id res chain seq x y z
N MET A 1 14.36 4.86 -12.21
CA MET A 1 14.66 4.33 -10.88
C MET A 1 15.82 5.10 -10.32
N ASP A 2 15.66 5.66 -9.13
CA ASP A 2 16.65 6.54 -8.51
C ASP A 2 17.10 5.96 -7.17
N TYR A 3 18.41 5.82 -6.98
CA TYR A 3 18.98 5.41 -5.70
C TYR A 3 19.25 6.62 -4.80
N PHE A 4 18.57 6.68 -3.66
CA PHE A 4 18.72 7.75 -2.69
C PHE A 4 19.68 7.34 -1.56
N ARG A 5 20.96 7.68 -1.74
CA ARG A 5 22.06 7.25 -0.87
C ARG A 5 21.88 7.56 0.61
N LYS A 6 21.28 8.71 0.96
CA LYS A 6 21.15 9.15 2.36
C LYS A 6 20.23 8.23 3.18
N LEU A 7 19.18 7.70 2.56
CA LEU A 7 18.22 6.80 3.22
C LEU A 7 18.42 5.33 2.83
N HIS A 8 19.36 5.06 1.93
CA HIS A 8 19.59 3.73 1.37
C HIS A 8 18.30 3.12 0.80
N MET A 9 17.63 3.88 -0.07
CA MET A 9 16.35 3.52 -0.70
C MET A 9 16.43 3.59 -2.22
N ILE A 10 15.64 2.78 -2.89
CA ILE A 10 15.36 2.94 -4.33
C ILE A 10 13.97 3.53 -4.53
N PHE A 11 13.89 4.58 -5.35
CA PHE A 11 12.64 5.22 -5.73
C PHE A 11 12.27 4.86 -7.17
N LEU A 12 11.06 4.35 -7.34
CA LEU A 12 10.50 4.01 -8.65
C LEU A 12 9.35 4.98 -8.97
N SER A 13 9.25 5.39 -10.23
CA SER A 13 8.02 6.03 -10.70
C SER A 13 6.87 5.02 -10.68
N LEU A 14 5.65 5.54 -10.73
CA LEU A 14 4.47 4.69 -10.81
C LEU A 14 4.49 3.79 -12.06
N GLN A 15 4.94 4.34 -13.20
CA GLN A 15 5.07 3.59 -14.44
C GLN A 15 6.07 2.43 -14.29
N GLU A 16 7.25 2.68 -13.72
CA GLU A 16 8.30 1.67 -13.52
C GLU A 16 7.81 0.54 -12.61
N LEU A 17 7.22 0.89 -11.47
CA LEU A 17 6.68 -0.11 -10.55
C LEU A 17 5.52 -0.89 -11.18
N GLY A 18 4.71 -0.20 -11.99
CA GLY A 18 3.63 -0.83 -12.74
C GLY A 18 4.10 -1.83 -13.80
N GLU A 19 5.21 -1.55 -14.49
CA GLU A 19 5.87 -2.47 -15.41
C GLU A 19 6.37 -3.73 -14.68
N LEU A 20 7.06 -3.57 -13.55
CA LEU A 20 7.53 -4.70 -12.74
C LEU A 20 6.37 -5.58 -12.25
N TRP A 21 5.29 -4.93 -11.79
CA TRP A 21 4.09 -5.62 -11.34
C TRP A 21 3.43 -6.42 -12.46
N ARG A 22 3.20 -5.80 -13.63
CA ARG A 22 2.62 -6.46 -14.81
C ARG A 22 3.44 -7.66 -15.26
N ALA A 23 4.75 -7.48 -15.40
CA ALA A 23 5.66 -8.55 -15.80
C ALA A 23 5.58 -9.74 -14.84
N SER A 24 5.46 -9.47 -13.53
CA SER A 24 5.34 -10.53 -12.53
C SER A 24 4.01 -11.29 -12.58
N MET A 25 2.93 -10.66 -13.05
CA MET A 25 1.60 -11.28 -13.14
C MET A 25 1.37 -12.05 -14.45
N PHE A 26 2.11 -11.72 -15.50
CA PHE A 26 1.83 -12.21 -16.85
C PHE A 26 1.76 -13.74 -16.93
N GLY A 27 2.70 -14.44 -16.30
CA GLY A 27 2.69 -15.92 -16.25
C GLY A 27 1.43 -16.48 -15.60
N ASP A 28 1.05 -15.95 -14.44
CA ASP A 28 -0.14 -16.37 -13.67
C ASP A 28 -1.44 -16.12 -14.46
N VAL A 29 -1.52 -14.98 -15.15
CA VAL A 29 -2.67 -14.62 -16.00
C VAL A 29 -2.81 -15.56 -17.18
N ILE A 30 -1.71 -15.89 -17.87
CA ILE A 30 -1.71 -16.81 -19.01
C ILE A 30 -2.10 -18.22 -18.57
N LEU A 31 -1.57 -18.70 -17.44
CA LEU A 31 -1.95 -19.99 -16.85
C LEU A 31 -3.44 -20.05 -16.54
N GLU A 32 -3.99 -19.06 -15.83
CA GLU A 32 -5.41 -19.03 -15.48
C GLU A 32 -6.31 -18.90 -16.74
N MET A 33 -5.86 -18.18 -17.78
CA MET A 33 -6.55 -18.13 -19.08
C MET A 33 -6.67 -19.53 -19.69
N PHE A 34 -5.57 -20.30 -19.71
CA PHE A 34 -5.57 -21.67 -20.22
C PHE A 34 -6.44 -22.60 -19.37
N GLU A 35 -6.37 -22.51 -18.04
CA GLU A 35 -7.18 -23.32 -17.12
C GLU A 35 -8.69 -23.09 -17.31
N LYS A 36 -9.09 -21.86 -17.65
CA LYS A 36 -10.48 -21.51 -17.97
C LYS A 36 -10.88 -21.77 -19.42
N GLY A 37 -9.97 -22.33 -20.23
CA GLY A 37 -10.20 -22.62 -21.65
C GLY A 37 -10.27 -21.38 -22.54
N TYR A 38 -9.72 -20.24 -22.09
CA TYR A 38 -9.70 -19.00 -22.85
C TYR A 38 -8.43 -18.88 -23.70
N SER A 39 -8.58 -18.30 -24.89
CA SER A 39 -7.43 -17.91 -25.70
C SER A 39 -6.77 -16.68 -25.08
N PRO A 40 -5.43 -16.64 -24.90
CA PRO A 40 -4.72 -15.43 -24.47
C PRO A 40 -4.93 -14.19 -25.35
N ARG A 41 -5.53 -14.35 -26.54
CA ARG A 41 -5.86 -13.27 -27.47
C ARG A 41 -7.25 -12.65 -27.22
N ASP A 42 -8.08 -13.26 -26.37
CA ASP A 42 -9.40 -12.74 -26.01
C ASP A 42 -9.25 -11.63 -24.96
N ARG A 43 -9.26 -10.38 -25.41
CA ARG A 43 -9.04 -9.19 -24.56
C ARG A 43 -10.05 -9.08 -23.42
N THR A 44 -11.33 -9.37 -23.68
CA THR A 44 -12.39 -9.28 -22.65
C THR A 44 -12.20 -10.33 -21.57
N LYS A 45 -11.78 -11.55 -21.94
CA LYS A 45 -11.49 -12.62 -20.97
C LYS A 45 -10.19 -12.39 -20.22
N LEU A 46 -9.18 -11.86 -20.89
CA LEU A 46 -7.90 -11.47 -20.30
C LEU A 46 -8.11 -10.49 -19.14
N GLU A 47 -8.99 -9.50 -19.31
CA GLU A 47 -9.35 -8.55 -18.25
C GLU A 47 -9.95 -9.26 -17.03
N ILE A 48 -10.98 -10.10 -17.23
CA ILE A 48 -11.66 -10.82 -16.14
C ILE A 48 -10.68 -11.74 -15.38
N VAL A 49 -9.77 -12.40 -16.11
CA VAL A 49 -8.77 -13.27 -15.52
C VAL A 49 -7.71 -12.47 -14.75
N THR A 50 -7.27 -11.34 -15.30
CA THR A 50 -6.32 -10.44 -14.63
C THR A 50 -6.86 -9.97 -13.28
N ASP A 51 -8.12 -9.53 -13.24
CA ASP A 51 -8.79 -9.13 -11.99
C ASP A 51 -8.82 -10.29 -10.98
N SER A 52 -9.14 -11.50 -11.45
CA SER A 52 -9.18 -12.70 -10.61
C SER A 52 -7.81 -13.07 -10.03
N VAL A 53 -6.74 -12.98 -10.83
CA VAL A 53 -5.36 -13.27 -10.41
C VAL A 53 -4.86 -12.21 -9.43
N SER A 54 -5.13 -10.92 -9.69
CA SER A 54 -4.82 -9.84 -8.76
C SER A 54 -5.49 -10.06 -7.40
N LEU A 55 -6.76 -10.47 -7.36
CA LEU A 55 -7.45 -10.80 -6.11
C LEU A 55 -6.83 -11.99 -5.37
N LYS A 56 -6.32 -13.00 -6.08
CA LYS A 56 -5.61 -14.14 -5.46
C LYS A 56 -4.26 -13.69 -4.87
N ARG A 57 -3.51 -12.84 -5.57
CA ARG A 57 -2.22 -12.30 -5.14
C ARG A 57 -2.31 -11.32 -3.97
N ASN A 58 -3.40 -10.57 -3.86
CA ASN A 58 -3.70 -9.70 -2.70
C ASN A 58 -3.83 -10.44 -1.35
N LYS A 59 -3.53 -11.75 -1.30
CA LYS A 59 -3.37 -12.54 -0.09
C LYS A 59 -1.92 -12.66 0.38
N GLN A 60 -0.92 -12.38 -0.46
CA GLN A 60 0.51 -12.39 -0.12
C GLN A 60 0.91 -11.05 0.51
N LYS A 61 1.72 -11.08 1.58
CA LYS A 61 1.95 -9.91 2.44
C LYS A 61 2.71 -8.79 1.70
N GLU A 62 3.78 -9.15 1.00
CA GLU A 62 4.66 -8.21 0.29
C GLU A 62 3.93 -7.60 -0.93
N ASP A 63 3.08 -8.39 -1.59
CA ASP A 63 2.24 -7.92 -2.69
C ASP A 63 1.19 -6.90 -2.22
N ILE A 64 0.67 -7.06 -0.99
CA ILE A 64 -0.24 -6.08 -0.36
C ILE A 64 0.49 -4.76 -0.08
N GLU A 65 1.74 -4.79 0.38
CA GLU A 65 2.54 -3.60 0.67
C GLU A 65 2.77 -2.78 -0.61
N ILE A 66 3.20 -3.44 -1.69
CA ILE A 66 3.42 -2.82 -2.99
C ILE A 66 2.10 -2.29 -3.57
N PHE A 67 1.03 -3.09 -3.52
CA PHE A 67 -0.29 -2.67 -4.00
C PHE A 67 -0.81 -1.45 -3.24
N ILE A 68 -0.64 -1.40 -1.92
CA ILE A 68 -1.09 -0.26 -1.10
C ILE A 68 -0.24 0.97 -1.38
N ALA A 69 1.08 0.84 -1.51
CA ALA A 69 1.97 1.95 -1.87
C ALA A 69 1.57 2.57 -3.21
N ILE A 70 1.36 1.73 -4.24
CA ILE A 70 0.85 2.13 -5.56
C ILE A 70 -0.50 2.86 -5.43
N SER A 71 -1.44 2.23 -4.74
CA SER A 71 -2.77 2.81 -4.52
C SER A 71 -2.66 4.17 -3.83
N MET A 72 -1.80 4.32 -2.84
CA MET A 72 -1.66 5.57 -2.10
C MET A 72 -1.04 6.70 -2.92
N CYS A 73 0.03 6.43 -3.67
CA CYS A 73 0.63 7.42 -4.57
C CYS A 73 -0.40 8.01 -5.52
N ILE A 74 -1.16 7.14 -6.19
CA ILE A 74 -2.18 7.57 -7.15
C ILE A 74 -3.33 8.31 -6.47
N SER A 75 -3.78 7.79 -5.34
CA SER A 75 -4.98 8.29 -4.67
C SER A 75 -4.75 9.60 -3.92
N PHE A 76 -3.55 9.84 -3.39
CA PHE A 76 -3.35 10.88 -2.38
C PHE A 76 -2.18 11.83 -2.66
N PHE A 77 -1.23 11.41 -3.48
CA PHE A 77 -0.01 12.19 -3.73
C PHE A 77 0.14 12.58 -5.21
N GLY A 78 -0.77 12.17 -6.08
CA GLY A 78 -0.71 12.49 -7.51
C GLY A 78 0.33 11.66 -8.26
N GLU A 79 -0.02 11.19 -9.45
CA GLU A 79 0.79 10.25 -10.22
C GLU A 79 2.07 10.88 -10.76
N ASP A 80 1.98 12.10 -11.31
CA ASP A 80 3.07 12.72 -12.07
C ASP A 80 4.20 13.26 -11.19
N ASN A 81 3.93 13.50 -9.90
CA ASN A 81 4.85 14.14 -8.96
C ASN A 81 5.29 13.22 -7.82
N SER A 82 4.96 11.92 -7.86
CA SER A 82 5.30 11.00 -6.78
C SER A 82 6.15 9.81 -7.23
N LYS A 83 7.04 9.37 -6.34
CA LYS A 83 7.83 8.13 -6.48
C LYS A 83 7.69 7.28 -5.23
N ILE A 84 7.72 5.96 -5.42
CA ILE A 84 7.60 5.00 -4.33
C ILE A 84 9.00 4.49 -3.99
N GLY A 85 9.39 4.69 -2.74
CA GLY A 85 10.67 4.30 -2.17
C GLY A 85 10.60 2.97 -1.44
N PHE A 86 11.58 2.11 -1.64
CA PHE A 86 11.76 0.88 -0.86
C PHE A 86 13.14 0.89 -0.19
N PRO A 87 13.24 0.61 1.13
CA PRO A 87 14.53 0.47 1.80
C PRO A 87 15.26 -0.77 1.28
N LEU A 88 16.57 -0.64 1.12
CA LEU A 88 17.41 -1.68 0.53
C LEU A 88 18.22 -2.43 1.60
N ILE A 89 18.58 -3.67 1.31
CA ILE A 89 19.52 -4.44 2.14
C ILE A 89 20.90 -3.79 2.11
N ASP A 90 21.63 -3.84 3.23
CA ASP A 90 22.90 -3.10 3.40
C ASP A 90 23.99 -3.52 2.38
N SER A 91 23.87 -4.72 1.79
CA SER A 91 24.76 -5.25 0.75
C SER A 91 24.42 -4.78 -0.68
N PHE A 92 23.35 -4.01 -0.87
CA PHE A 92 22.93 -3.55 -2.19
C PHE A 92 23.96 -2.59 -2.80
N SER A 93 24.39 -2.90 -4.03
CA SER A 93 25.27 -2.04 -4.84
C SER A 93 24.51 -1.49 -6.04
N PRO A 94 24.28 -0.17 -6.13
CA PRO A 94 23.57 0.42 -7.28
C PRO A 94 24.32 0.26 -8.61
N LYS A 95 25.62 -0.11 -8.58
CA LYS A 95 26.43 -0.35 -9.78
C LYS A 95 26.24 -1.76 -10.34
N ASP A 96 25.99 -2.73 -9.47
CA ASP A 96 26.04 -4.17 -9.81
C ASP A 96 24.64 -4.82 -9.77
N SER A 97 23.68 -4.18 -9.09
CA SER A 97 22.32 -4.69 -8.94
C SER A 97 21.40 -4.12 -10.00
N LYS A 98 20.88 -4.97 -10.88
CA LYS A 98 19.81 -4.64 -11.83
C LYS A 98 18.47 -5.12 -11.27
N ILE A 99 17.52 -4.20 -11.11
CA ILE A 99 16.14 -4.53 -10.77
C ILE A 99 15.34 -4.59 -12.07
N SER A 100 14.96 -5.79 -12.50
CA SER A 100 14.21 -6.01 -13.75
C SER A 100 12.88 -6.71 -13.53
N SER A 101 12.66 -7.25 -12.33
CA SER A 101 11.42 -7.91 -11.94
C SER A 101 10.99 -7.49 -10.53
N LEU A 102 9.73 -7.75 -10.21
CA LEU A 102 9.22 -7.60 -8.84
C LEU A 102 9.98 -8.49 -7.86
N GLN A 103 10.43 -9.67 -8.29
CA GLN A 103 11.23 -10.57 -7.45
C GLN A 103 12.61 -9.99 -7.16
N ASP A 104 13.26 -9.35 -8.14
CA ASP A 104 14.53 -8.65 -7.92
C ASP A 104 14.35 -7.55 -6.89
N LEU A 105 13.27 -6.75 -7.02
CA LEU A 105 12.94 -5.69 -6.06
C LEU A 105 12.75 -6.26 -4.65
N LYS A 106 12.01 -7.37 -4.50
CA LYS A 106 11.81 -8.06 -3.22
C LYS A 106 13.14 -8.55 -2.62
N ASN A 107 13.98 -9.18 -3.44
CA ASN A 107 15.27 -9.73 -3.00
C ASN A 107 16.25 -8.66 -2.49
N VAL A 108 16.18 -7.45 -3.04
CA VAL A 108 17.04 -6.32 -2.61
C VAL A 108 16.39 -5.43 -1.56
N SER A 109 15.09 -5.60 -1.31
CA SER A 109 14.36 -4.83 -0.29
C SER A 109 14.67 -5.35 1.11
N LYS A 110 14.78 -4.43 2.07
CA LYS A 110 15.10 -4.76 3.46
C LYS A 110 13.87 -5.26 4.20
N GLU A 111 13.86 -6.54 4.54
CA GLU A 111 12.85 -7.09 5.44
C GLU A 111 13.02 -6.58 6.88
N ASN A 112 11.92 -6.51 7.63
CA ASN A 112 11.87 -6.08 9.03
C ASN A 112 12.41 -4.65 9.29
N HIS A 113 12.46 -3.82 8.26
CA HIS A 113 12.75 -2.40 8.40
C HIS A 113 11.56 -1.67 9.08
N LEU A 114 11.83 -0.53 9.72
CA LEU A 114 10.75 0.28 10.34
C LEU A 114 9.84 0.93 9.29
N THR A 115 10.41 1.25 8.13
CA THR A 115 9.70 1.75 6.95
C THR A 115 9.42 0.59 6.02
N ASP A 116 8.15 0.32 5.69
CA ASP A 116 7.76 -0.69 4.70
C ASP A 116 7.86 -0.12 3.28
N PHE A 117 7.49 1.15 3.11
CA PHE A 117 7.68 1.92 1.88
C PHE A 117 7.74 3.42 2.20
N ALA A 118 8.25 4.21 1.25
CA ALA A 118 8.25 5.67 1.33
C ALA A 118 7.56 6.27 0.10
N ILE A 119 7.07 7.50 0.23
CA ILE A 119 6.57 8.29 -0.90
C ILE A 119 7.41 9.56 -0.96
N PHE A 120 8.08 9.77 -2.08
CA PHE A 120 8.68 11.05 -2.43
C PHE A 120 7.64 11.88 -3.17
N TYR A 121 7.32 13.07 -2.65
CA TYR A 121 6.31 13.98 -3.19
C TYR A 121 6.61 15.40 -2.74
N ASP A 122 6.52 16.39 -3.64
CA ASP A 122 6.82 17.81 -3.37
C ASP A 122 8.12 18.02 -2.57
N ASP A 123 9.23 17.40 -3.02
CA ASP A 123 10.55 17.40 -2.38
C ASP A 123 10.61 16.87 -0.94
N LYS A 124 9.56 16.18 -0.50
CA LYS A 124 9.48 15.55 0.83
C LYS A 124 9.47 14.04 0.69
N ILE A 125 10.05 13.38 1.69
CA ILE A 125 9.99 11.93 1.84
C ILE A 125 9.10 11.62 3.02
N LEU A 126 8.03 10.89 2.75
CA LEU A 126 7.10 10.39 3.76
C LEU A 126 7.33 8.89 3.90
N GLU A 127 7.84 8.47 5.04
CA GLU A 127 8.04 7.06 5.34
C GLU A 127 6.76 6.47 5.93
N PHE A 128 6.39 5.28 5.47
CA PHE A 128 5.17 4.61 5.88
C PHE A 128 5.46 3.22 6.43
N GLN A 129 4.66 2.86 7.41
CA GLN A 129 4.57 1.52 7.92
C GLN A 129 3.14 1.02 7.84
N LEU A 130 2.97 -0.14 7.20
CA LEU A 130 1.70 -0.78 6.97
C LEU A 130 1.41 -1.81 8.06
N LYS A 131 0.21 -1.72 8.63
CA LYS A 131 -0.34 -2.69 9.57
C LYS A 131 -1.63 -3.25 8.99
N GLN A 132 -1.61 -4.53 8.63
CA GLN A 132 -2.80 -5.22 8.16
C GLN A 132 -3.69 -5.57 9.36
N TYR A 133 -4.94 -5.13 9.35
CA TYR A 133 -5.93 -5.44 10.37
C TYR A 133 -6.97 -6.42 9.83
N LYS A 134 -6.81 -7.71 10.18
CA LYS A 134 -7.66 -8.82 9.72
C LYS A 134 -8.67 -9.30 10.78
N LYS A 135 -8.73 -8.61 11.93
CA LYS A 135 -9.61 -8.96 13.06
C LYS A 135 -11.00 -8.38 12.84
N GLU A 136 -11.91 -8.71 13.74
CA GLU A 136 -13.25 -8.14 13.77
C GLU A 136 -13.20 -6.61 13.89
N ILE A 137 -13.91 -5.93 12.98
CA ILE A 137 -13.83 -4.49 12.80
C ILE A 137 -14.87 -3.82 13.71
N THR A 138 -14.45 -3.52 14.93
CA THR A 138 -15.20 -2.67 15.87
C THR A 138 -14.31 -1.56 16.39
N THR A 139 -14.93 -0.45 16.81
CA THR A 139 -14.19 0.73 17.31
C THR A 139 -13.20 0.36 18.41
N ASP A 140 -13.63 -0.44 19.41
CA ASP A 140 -12.79 -0.77 20.56
C ASP A 140 -11.67 -1.77 20.23
N LYS A 141 -11.95 -2.77 19.38
CA LYS A 141 -10.93 -3.74 18.96
C LYS A 141 -9.89 -3.09 18.06
N LEU A 142 -10.30 -2.20 17.17
CA LEU A 142 -9.39 -1.43 16.33
C LEU A 142 -8.54 -0.50 17.18
N LEU A 143 -9.16 0.26 18.08
CA LEU A 143 -8.47 1.18 18.98
C LEU A 143 -7.42 0.44 19.84
N THR A 144 -7.77 -0.73 20.39
CA THR A 144 -6.85 -1.55 21.19
C THR A 144 -5.60 -1.93 20.40
N GLU A 145 -5.76 -2.37 19.15
CA GLU A 145 -4.63 -2.73 18.28
C GLU A 145 -3.80 -1.51 17.90
N MET A 146 -4.45 -0.38 17.59
CA MET A 146 -3.75 0.86 17.24
C MET A 146 -2.91 1.37 18.40
N ILE A 147 -3.48 1.42 19.60
CA ILE A 147 -2.76 1.80 20.83
C ILE A 147 -1.60 0.83 21.08
N GLY A 148 -1.85 -0.48 20.97
CA GLY A 148 -0.80 -1.50 21.14
C GLY A 148 0.34 -1.35 20.14
N THR A 149 0.04 -0.95 18.92
CA THR A 149 1.04 -0.67 17.88
C THR A 149 1.81 0.61 18.21
N ILE A 150 1.14 1.73 18.48
CA ILE A 150 1.77 3.02 18.84
C ILE A 150 2.71 2.86 20.05
N LYS A 151 2.31 2.06 21.04
CA LYS A 151 3.12 1.71 22.20
C LYS A 151 4.46 1.07 21.84
N LYS A 152 4.50 0.22 20.80
CA LYS A 152 5.74 -0.41 20.33
C LYS A 152 6.75 0.60 19.76
N TYR A 153 6.28 1.77 19.34
CA TYR A 153 7.12 2.91 18.92
C TYR A 153 7.41 3.87 20.06
N GLY A 154 7.18 3.46 21.32
CA GLY A 154 7.45 4.31 22.48
C GLY A 154 6.59 5.57 22.53
N TYR A 155 5.38 5.53 21.96
CA TYR A 155 4.44 6.68 21.89
C TYR A 155 4.92 7.87 21.06
N THR A 156 6.05 7.74 20.36
CA THR A 156 6.53 8.71 19.39
C THR A 156 6.64 8.03 18.04
N LEU A 157 5.92 8.56 17.05
CA LEU A 157 6.05 8.05 15.68
C LEU A 157 7.26 8.68 14.98
N GLY A 158 7.97 9.61 15.64
CA GLY A 158 8.99 10.44 15.00
C GLY A 158 8.43 11.13 13.76
N THR A 159 8.97 10.76 12.60
CA THR A 159 8.54 11.17 11.24
C THR A 159 7.82 10.05 10.48
N THR A 160 7.73 8.85 11.05
CA THR A 160 7.13 7.69 10.39
C THR A 160 5.61 7.76 10.44
N ASN A 161 4.98 7.51 9.31
CA ASN A 161 3.54 7.42 9.20
C ASN A 161 3.10 5.96 9.39
N ILE A 162 2.00 5.72 10.09
CA ILE A 162 1.43 4.38 10.25
C ILE A 162 0.09 4.31 9.51
N ILE A 163 -0.09 3.25 8.72
CA ILE A 163 -1.35 2.95 8.04
C ILE A 163 -1.91 1.64 8.58
N PHE A 164 -3.11 1.69 9.15
CA PHE A 164 -3.90 0.50 9.46
C PHE A 164 -4.79 0.18 8.26
N ASN A 165 -4.40 -0.82 7.47
CA ASN A 165 -5.20 -1.29 6.35
C ASN A 165 -6.20 -2.33 6.84
N LEU A 166 -7.46 -1.94 6.91
CA LEU A 166 -8.56 -2.79 7.34
C LEU A 166 -8.91 -3.79 6.24
N GLN A 167 -8.83 -5.07 6.58
CA GLN A 167 -9.18 -6.19 5.72
C GLN A 167 -10.27 -7.00 6.44
N GLY A 168 -11.51 -6.54 6.30
CA GLY A 168 -12.66 -7.22 6.89
C GLY A 168 -12.97 -8.51 6.15
N ASN A 169 -13.19 -9.61 6.87
CA ASN A 169 -13.78 -10.84 6.34
C ASN A 169 -15.32 -10.84 6.49
N GLY A 170 -15.94 -9.67 6.61
CA GLY A 170 -17.35 -9.51 6.94
C GLY A 170 -18.11 -8.66 5.92
N PRO A 171 -19.23 -8.06 6.32
CA PRO A 171 -20.06 -7.27 5.41
C PRO A 171 -19.30 -6.08 4.80
N PRO A 172 -19.84 -5.49 3.71
CA PRO A 172 -19.36 -4.24 3.15
C PRO A 172 -19.00 -3.19 4.22
N PHE A 173 -17.90 -2.45 4.01
CA PHE A 173 -17.36 -1.57 5.05
C PHE A 173 -18.31 -0.48 5.55
N ASN A 174 -19.26 -0.06 4.71
CA ASN A 174 -20.31 0.90 5.06
C ASN A 174 -21.30 0.39 6.12
N GLU A 175 -21.24 -0.89 6.47
CA GLU A 175 -22.06 -1.51 7.52
C GLU A 175 -21.33 -1.57 8.88
N TYR A 176 -20.02 -1.26 8.92
CA TYR A 176 -19.31 -1.14 10.20
C TYR A 176 -19.54 0.24 10.82
N GLU A 177 -20.08 0.27 12.04
CA GLU A 177 -20.18 1.48 12.85
C GLU A 177 -18.85 1.77 13.56
N LEU A 178 -17.94 2.44 12.84
CA LEU A 178 -16.68 2.94 13.40
C LEU A 178 -16.83 4.39 13.85
N ASP A 179 -16.59 4.66 15.14
CA ASP A 179 -16.50 6.02 15.68
C ASP A 179 -15.07 6.55 15.54
N PHE A 180 -14.78 7.11 14.37
CA PHE A 180 -13.47 7.75 14.09
C PHE A 180 -13.19 8.95 14.99
N GLY A 181 -14.23 9.60 15.52
CA GLY A 181 -14.10 10.70 16.48
C GLY A 181 -13.54 10.20 17.81
N LYS A 182 -14.05 9.08 18.33
CA LYS A 182 -13.50 8.39 19.51
C LYS A 182 -12.07 7.93 19.25
N ILE A 183 -11.80 7.29 18.10
CA ILE A 183 -10.45 6.84 17.75
C ILE A 183 -9.45 8.02 17.75
N HIS A 184 -9.79 9.12 17.07
CA HIS A 184 -8.97 10.33 17.05
C HIS A 184 -8.69 10.87 18.45
N ARG A 185 -9.73 11.03 19.29
CA ARG A 185 -9.58 11.55 20.66
C ARG A 185 -8.67 10.67 21.51
N GLU A 186 -8.84 9.35 21.44
CA GLU A 186 -8.05 8.42 22.26
C GLU A 186 -6.60 8.30 21.78
N ILE A 187 -6.36 8.25 20.46
CA ILE A 187 -5.00 8.24 19.91
C ILE A 187 -4.24 9.54 20.23
N LYS A 188 -4.90 10.69 20.09
CA LYS A 188 -4.30 11.99 20.36
C LYS A 188 -3.87 12.17 21.81
N LYS A 189 -4.52 11.51 22.77
CA LYS A 189 -4.15 11.55 24.20
C LYS A 189 -2.84 10.81 24.49
N ILE A 190 -2.48 9.82 23.69
CA ILE A 190 -1.35 8.93 23.98
C ILE A 190 -0.10 9.23 23.14
N ILE A 191 -0.25 9.81 21.95
CA ILE A 191 0.89 10.16 21.10
C ILE A 191 1.55 11.44 21.63
N ASN A 192 2.88 11.45 21.68
CA ASN A 192 3.63 12.65 22.02
C ASN A 192 3.27 13.80 21.05
N PRO A 193 2.84 14.98 21.55
CA PRO A 193 2.38 16.09 20.70
C PRO A 193 3.46 16.66 19.78
N ASN A 194 4.76 16.38 20.02
CA ASN A 194 5.86 16.78 19.15
C ASN A 194 6.09 15.80 17.98
N THR A 195 5.29 14.75 17.88
CA THR A 195 5.33 13.79 16.76
C THR A 195 4.86 14.47 15.49
N THR A 196 5.57 14.21 14.38
CA THR A 196 5.21 14.73 13.04
C THR A 196 4.62 13.64 12.14
N GLY A 197 4.85 12.36 12.48
CA GLY A 197 4.23 11.23 11.80
C GLY A 197 2.71 11.20 11.97
N HIS A 198 2.03 10.73 10.93
CA HIS A 198 0.57 10.60 10.91
C HIS A 198 0.11 9.17 11.21
N VAL A 199 -1.14 9.03 11.64
CA VAL A 199 -1.82 7.74 11.76
C VAL A 199 -3.04 7.72 10.85
N TYR A 200 -3.04 6.78 9.93
CA TYR A 200 -4.09 6.59 8.94
C TYR A 200 -4.83 5.28 9.15
N ILE A 201 -6.12 5.28 8.84
CA ILE A 201 -6.93 4.06 8.66
C ILE A 201 -7.32 4.01 7.19
N LYS A 202 -6.99 2.91 6.51
CA LYS A 202 -7.33 2.68 5.10
C LYS A 202 -8.30 1.51 4.98
N TYR A 203 -9.34 1.67 4.17
CA TYR A 203 -10.27 0.58 3.84
C TYR A 203 -10.85 0.76 2.43
N ASN A 204 -11.40 -0.34 1.90
CA ASN A 204 -12.08 -0.35 0.62
C ASN A 204 -13.59 -0.36 0.84
N GLU A 205 -14.28 0.66 0.34
CA GLU A 205 -15.73 0.76 0.37
C GLU A 205 -16.31 0.14 -0.91
N GLN A 206 -16.78 -1.11 -0.81
CA GLN A 206 -17.52 -1.83 -1.85
C GLN A 206 -16.80 -1.96 -3.21
N ASN A 207 -15.48 -1.98 -3.25
CA ASN A 207 -14.68 -1.90 -4.48
C ASN A 207 -14.98 -0.67 -5.35
N LYS A 208 -15.61 0.36 -4.76
CA LYS A 208 -15.98 1.62 -5.41
C LYS A 208 -15.08 2.76 -4.99
N TYR A 209 -14.68 2.79 -3.72
CA TYR A 209 -13.80 3.83 -3.19
C TYR A 209 -12.69 3.27 -2.32
N SER A 210 -11.48 3.81 -2.49
CA SER A 210 -10.42 3.67 -1.50
C SER A 210 -10.55 4.83 -0.52
N ILE A 211 -10.84 4.51 0.73
CA ILE A 211 -11.02 5.50 1.81
C ILE A 211 -9.78 5.50 2.68
N MET A 212 -9.30 6.70 3.02
CA MET A 212 -8.26 6.92 4.01
C MET A 212 -8.74 7.95 5.02
N ILE A 213 -8.74 7.57 6.29
CA ILE A 213 -9.08 8.43 7.41
C ILE A 213 -7.77 8.81 8.11
N ASP A 214 -7.42 10.09 8.12
CA ASP A 214 -6.41 10.62 9.02
C ASP A 214 -7.04 10.70 10.41
N VAL A 215 -6.49 9.96 11.38
CA VAL A 215 -6.93 10.01 12.78
C VAL A 215 -5.91 10.70 13.69
N TYR A 216 -4.72 11.03 13.18
CA TYR A 216 -3.72 11.83 13.88
C TYR A 216 -2.75 12.45 12.85
N PRO A 217 -2.47 13.76 12.91
CA PRO A 217 -2.75 14.67 14.03
C PRO A 217 -4.15 15.32 14.01
N LYS A 218 -4.85 15.24 12.88
CA LYS A 218 -6.20 15.82 12.70
C LYS A 218 -7.16 14.77 12.17
N LEU A 219 -8.43 14.87 12.52
CA LEU A 219 -9.45 14.01 11.94
C LEU A 219 -9.79 14.50 10.53
N GLY A 220 -9.49 13.68 9.51
CA GLY A 220 -9.75 13.98 8.11
C GLY A 220 -10.19 12.73 7.35
N LYS A 221 -11.00 12.91 6.31
CA LYS A 221 -11.41 11.84 5.40
C LYS A 221 -10.97 12.20 3.98
N HIS A 222 -10.26 11.27 3.36
CA HIS A 222 -9.88 11.30 1.96
C HIS A 222 -10.54 10.12 1.27
N GLN A 223 -11.13 10.38 0.11
CA GLN A 223 -11.84 9.40 -0.67
C GLN A 223 -11.46 9.58 -2.13
N VAL A 224 -11.07 8.47 -2.76
CA VAL A 224 -10.91 8.44 -4.21
C VAL A 224 -11.66 7.25 -4.79
N PRO A 225 -12.10 7.32 -6.06
CA PRO A 225 -12.57 6.14 -6.77
C PRO A 225 -11.57 5.00 -6.61
N HIS A 226 -12.07 3.84 -6.19
CA HIS A 226 -11.32 2.59 -6.24
C HIS A 226 -11.19 2.27 -7.71
N SER A 227 -10.18 2.86 -8.33
CA SER A 227 -9.90 2.63 -9.72
C SER A 227 -9.44 1.18 -9.83
N LEU A 228 -10.36 0.30 -10.23
CA LEU A 228 -10.02 -0.79 -11.14
C LEU A 228 -9.26 -0.23 -12.37
N ASN A 229 -9.45 1.07 -12.67
CA ASN A 229 -8.65 1.83 -13.62
C ASN A 229 -7.14 1.95 -13.29
N LEU A 230 -6.69 1.63 -12.06
CA LEU A 230 -5.27 1.62 -11.67
C LEU A 230 -4.53 0.49 -12.37
N LEU A 231 -5.08 -0.73 -12.29
CA LEU A 231 -4.63 -1.86 -13.06
C LEU A 231 -4.94 -1.63 -14.55
N LYS A 232 -6.13 -1.12 -14.91
CA LYS A 232 -6.46 -0.90 -16.33
C LYS A 232 -5.58 0.15 -17.01
N SER A 233 -5.16 1.24 -16.35
CA SER A 233 -4.21 2.21 -16.93
C SER A 233 -2.84 1.57 -17.12
N MET A 234 -2.41 0.73 -16.18
CA MET A 234 -1.23 -0.11 -16.36
C MET A 234 -1.42 -1.11 -17.51
N PHE A 235 -2.59 -1.71 -17.76
CA PHE A 235 -2.78 -2.72 -18.84
C PHE A 235 -3.23 -2.16 -20.21
N ARG A 236 -3.48 -0.85 -20.34
CA ARG A 236 -4.07 -0.24 -21.57
C ARG A 236 -3.14 -0.19 -22.78
N GLU A 237 -1.85 -0.48 -22.64
CA GLU A 237 -0.86 -0.42 -23.73
C GLU A 237 -0.58 -1.80 -24.38
N ILE A 238 -1.63 -2.55 -24.76
CA ILE A 238 -1.53 -3.78 -25.59
C ILE A 238 -2.40 -3.69 -26.84
#